data_AF-A0A417YQI8-F1
#
_entry.id   AF-A0A417YQI8-F1
#
_cell.length_a   1.000
_cell.length_b   1.000
_cell.length_c   1.000
_cell.angle_alpha   90.00
_cell.angle_beta   90.00
_cell.angle_gamma   90.00
#
_symmetry.space_group_name_H-M   'P 1'
#
loop_
_entity.id
_entity.type
_entity.pdbx_description
1 polymer ?
#
loop_
_entity_poly.entity_id
_entity_poly.type
_entity_poly.pdbx_seq_one_letter_code
_entity_poly.pdbx_strand_id
1 'polypeptide(L)'
;MQMKDIKKVLMTGQRKIIVGSHTKKQLGKRGYSKGDIVAAIFSGSIVERQGTNKVVIAGRDKDDNPIVIVIAKLSTQDYKMVTVMPPIDHNRFQECV
;
A
#
# COMPACT_ATOMS: atom_id res chain seq x y z
N MET A 1 -8.78 -9.22 6.47
CA MET A 1 -7.70 -9.02 5.46
C MET A 1 -6.36 -9.18 6.16
N GLN A 2 -5.58 -10.20 5.80
CA GLN A 2 -4.25 -10.43 6.40
C GLN A 2 -3.14 -9.99 5.46
N MET A 3 -1.98 -9.65 6.01
CA MET A 3 -0.81 -9.23 5.22
C MET A 3 -0.36 -10.33 4.24
N LYS A 4 -0.42 -11.59 4.66
CA LYS A 4 -0.10 -12.77 3.83
C LYS A 4 -0.94 -12.83 2.56
N ASP A 5 -2.22 -12.48 2.64
CA ASP A 5 -3.13 -12.48 1.49
C ASP A 5 -2.73 -11.44 0.44
N ILE A 6 -2.38 -10.24 0.91
CA ILE A 6 -1.96 -9.12 0.06
C ILE A 6 -0.64 -9.44 -0.64
N LYS A 7 0.35 -9.96 0.10
CA LYS A 7 1.64 -10.40 -0.46
C LYS A 7 1.44 -11.53 -1.48
N LYS A 8 0.56 -12.50 -1.19
CA LYS A 8 0.24 -13.59 -2.12
C LYS A 8 -0.29 -13.07 -3.45
N VAL A 9 -1.22 -12.11 -3.45
CA VAL A 9 -1.77 -11.55 -4.69
C VAL A 9 -0.71 -10.81 -5.51
N LEU A 10 0.24 -10.12 -4.88
CA LEU A 10 1.36 -9.50 -5.57
C LEU A 10 2.30 -10.51 -6.23
N MET A 11 2.62 -11.60 -5.51
CA MET A 11 3.62 -12.57 -5.96
C MET A 11 3.10 -13.54 -7.02
N THR A 12 1.85 -14.00 -6.91
CA THR A 12 1.34 -15.03 -7.83
C THR A 12 0.87 -14.46 -9.16
N GLY A 13 0.60 -13.16 -9.25
CA GLY A 13 0.06 -12.51 -10.45
C GLY A 13 -1.34 -13.01 -10.87
N GLN A 14 -1.92 -13.97 -10.14
CA GLN A 14 -3.21 -14.60 -10.45
C GLN A 14 -4.38 -13.64 -10.24
N ARG A 15 -4.17 -12.54 -9.52
CA ARG A 15 -5.15 -11.49 -9.21
C ARG A 15 -4.48 -10.12 -9.22
N LYS A 16 -5.28 -9.06 -9.16
CA LYS A 16 -4.80 -7.68 -9.41
C LYS A 16 -5.05 -6.78 -8.21
N ILE A 17 -4.01 -6.03 -7.84
CA ILE A 17 -4.20 -4.79 -7.10
C ILE A 17 -4.57 -3.72 -8.13
N ILE A 18 -5.83 -3.30 -8.10
CA ILE A 18 -6.37 -2.32 -9.03
C ILE A 18 -5.93 -0.93 -8.57
N VAL A 19 -5.33 -0.19 -9.49
CA VAL A 19 -4.99 1.22 -9.31
C VAL A 19 -5.93 2.03 -10.19
N GLY A 20 -6.86 2.75 -9.56
CA GLY A 20 -7.77 3.63 -10.31
C GLY A 20 -7.01 4.68 -11.10
N SER A 21 -7.55 5.15 -12.21
CA SER A 21 -6.91 6.15 -13.08
C SER A 21 -6.55 7.44 -12.32
N HIS A 22 -7.44 7.91 -11.44
CA HIS A 22 -7.20 9.06 -10.58
C HIS A 22 -6.02 8.81 -9.63
N THR A 23 -6.05 7.69 -8.89
CA THR A 23 -4.96 7.29 -7.99
C THR A 23 -3.64 7.17 -8.76
N LYS A 24 -3.62 6.54 -9.93
CA LYS A 24 -2.43 6.41 -10.77
C LYS A 24 -1.83 7.76 -11.15
N LYS A 25 -2.67 8.73 -11.55
CA LYS A 25 -2.21 10.10 -11.84
C LYS A 25 -1.60 10.77 -10.61
N GLN A 26 -2.23 10.62 -9.44
CA GLN A 26 -1.72 11.20 -8.19
C GLN A 26 -0.40 10.55 -7.75
N LEU A 27 -0.26 9.23 -7.91
CA LEU A 27 0.98 8.52 -7.64
C LEU A 27 2.12 9.05 -8.50
N GLY A 28 1.88 9.17 -9.81
CA GLY A 28 2.87 9.73 -10.73
C GLY A 28 3.27 11.16 -10.39
N LYS A 29 2.31 12.02 -10.00
CA LYS A 29 2.60 13.39 -9.53
C LYS A 29 3.46 13.43 -8.27
N ARG A 30 3.32 12.43 -7.39
CA ARG A 30 4.09 12.30 -6.14
C ARG A 30 5.43 11.58 -6.34
N GLY A 31 5.76 11.15 -7.56
CA GLY A 31 6.99 10.42 -7.86
C GLY A 31 6.94 8.92 -7.54
N TYR A 32 5.80 8.39 -7.09
CA TYR A 32 5.69 6.97 -6.75
C TYR A 32 5.48 6.10 -7.97
N SER A 33 6.37 5.11 -8.10
CA SER A 33 6.32 4.05 -9.10
C SER A 33 5.61 2.81 -8.57
N LYS A 34 5.32 1.87 -9.48
CA LYS A 34 4.82 0.54 -9.07
C LYS A 34 5.86 -0.23 -8.24
N GLY A 35 7.14 -0.03 -8.50
CA GLY A 35 8.22 -0.68 -7.75
C GLY A 35 8.19 -0.29 -6.28
N ASP A 36 7.97 0.99 -5.99
CA ASP A 36 7.86 1.53 -4.63
C ASP A 36 6.71 0.89 -3.86
N ILE A 37 5.58 0.72 -4.52
CA ILE A 37 4.39 0.08 -3.95
C ILE A 37 4.68 -1.40 -3.62
N VAL A 38 5.32 -2.11 -4.54
CA VAL A 38 5.68 -3.52 -4.35
C VAL A 38 6.67 -3.68 -3.20
N ALA A 39 7.74 -2.86 -3.19
CA ALA A 39 8.76 -2.83 -2.15
C ALA A 39 8.12 -2.60 -0.77
N ALA A 40 7.26 -1.59 -0.67
CA ALA A 40 6.61 -1.22 0.58
C ALA A 40 5.61 -2.26 1.09
N ILE A 41 4.87 -2.93 0.21
CA ILE A 41 4.01 -4.04 0.64
C ILE A 41 4.87 -5.25 1.04
N PHE A 42 6.04 -5.45 0.42
CA PHE A 42 6.90 -6.58 0.76
C PHE A 42 7.62 -6.38 2.10
N SER A 43 8.21 -5.20 2.34
CA SER A 43 8.91 -4.84 3.57
C SER A 43 7.98 -4.47 4.72
N GLY A 44 6.80 -3.94 4.40
CA GLY A 44 5.93 -3.30 5.38
C GLY A 44 5.08 -4.25 6.22
N SER A 45 4.34 -3.62 7.14
CA SER A 45 3.38 -4.25 8.04
C SER A 45 2.09 -3.44 8.10
N ILE A 46 0.99 -4.11 8.46
CA ILE A 46 -0.30 -3.44 8.67
C ILE A 46 -0.23 -2.70 10.00
N VAL A 47 -0.28 -1.37 9.95
CA VAL A 47 -0.26 -0.51 11.14
C VAL A 47 -1.67 -0.12 11.60
N GLU A 48 -2.65 -0.18 10.71
CA GLU A 48 -4.04 0.18 11.05
C GLU A 48 -5.06 -0.57 10.19
N ARG A 49 -6.22 -0.85 10.79
CA ARG A 49 -7.40 -1.41 10.13
C ARG A 49 -8.53 -0.39 10.17
N GLN A 50 -8.94 0.10 9.00
CA GLN A 50 -10.02 1.07 8.86
C GLN A 50 -11.32 0.34 8.46
N GLY A 51 -12.10 -0.02 9.47
CA GLY A 51 -13.29 -0.86 9.30
C GLY A 51 -12.96 -2.28 8.84
N THR A 52 -13.88 -2.92 8.14
CA THR A 52 -13.75 -4.34 7.74
C THR A 52 -12.87 -4.55 6.50
N ASN A 53 -12.78 -3.53 5.64
CA ASN A 53 -12.26 -3.70 4.28
C ASN A 53 -11.02 -2.87 3.97
N LYS A 54 -10.56 -1.94 4.81
CA LYS A 54 -9.37 -1.13 4.52
C LYS A 54 -8.25 -1.38 5.52
N VAL A 55 -7.02 -1.38 5.02
CA VAL A 55 -5.82 -1.42 5.86
C VAL A 55 -4.83 -0.35 5.41
N VAL A 56 -4.05 0.08 6.38
CA VAL A 56 -2.92 0.98 6.22
C VAL A 56 -1.66 0.15 6.43
N ILE A 57 -0.79 0.18 5.44
CA ILE A 57 0.49 -0.52 5.44
C ILE A 57 1.57 0.54 5.53
N ALA A 58 2.42 0.45 6.55
CA ALA A 58 3.65 1.23 6.61
C ALA A 58 4.80 0.31 6.20
N GLY A 59 5.63 0.78 5.27
CA GLY A 59 6.78 0.04 4.76
C GLY A 59 7.79 1.00 4.15
N ARG A 60 8.65 0.47 3.30
CA ARG A 60 9.71 1.25 2.63
C ARG A 60 9.69 1.08 1.12
N ASP A 61 9.93 2.16 0.39
CA ASP A 61 10.01 2.15 -1.07
C ASP A 61 11.31 1.49 -1.57
N LYS A 62 11.55 1.54 -2.88
CA LYS A 62 12.75 0.92 -3.49
C LYS A 62 14.05 1.61 -3.07
N ASP A 63 13.95 2.87 -2.63
CA ASP A 63 15.06 3.74 -2.25
C ASP A 63 15.19 3.80 -0.71
N ASP A 64 14.53 2.86 0.00
CA ASP A 64 14.52 2.72 1.46
C ASP A 64 13.86 3.89 2.22
N ASN A 65 13.06 4.71 1.54
CA ASN A 65 12.31 5.79 2.20
C ASN A 65 11.00 5.27 2.81
N PRO A 66 10.60 5.77 3.99
CA PRO A 66 9.36 5.35 4.63
C PRO A 66 8.15 5.82 3.82
N ILE A 67 7.19 4.92 3.63
CA ILE A 67 6.03 5.13 2.76
C ILE A 67 4.80 4.40 3.33
N VAL A 68 3.64 5.03 3.18
CA VAL A 68 2.36 4.52 3.66
C VAL A 68 1.42 4.23 2.49
N ILE A 69 0.84 3.05 2.49
CA ILE A 69 -0.08 2.57 1.45
C ILE A 69 -1.42 2.23 2.08
N VAL A 70 -2.50 2.76 1.51
CA VAL A 70 -3.86 2.41 1.90
C VAL A 70 -4.47 1.47 0.87
N ILE A 71 -4.85 0.28 1.30
CA ILE A 71 -5.46 -0.75 0.46
C ILE A 71 -6.87 -1.06 0.95
N ALA A 72 -7.82 -1.08 0.01
CA ALA A 72 -9.18 -1.53 0.23
C ALA A 72 -9.39 -2.91 -0.39
N LYS A 73 -10.03 -3.82 0.32
CA LYS A 73 -10.52 -5.10 -0.18
C LYS A 73 -11.82 -4.87 -0.96
N LEU A 74 -11.85 -5.29 -2.22
CA LEU A 74 -13.04 -5.24 -3.08
C LEU A 74 -13.79 -6.57 -3.07
N SER A 75 -13.06 -7.66 -3.18
CA SER A 75 -13.58 -9.03 -3.17
C SER A 75 -12.67 -9.90 -2.31
N THR A 76 -12.94 -11.21 -2.23
CA THR A 76 -12.10 -12.15 -1.48
C THR A 76 -10.63 -12.11 -1.90
N GLN A 77 -10.35 -11.77 -3.17
CA GLN A 77 -9.00 -11.80 -3.75
C GLN A 77 -8.63 -10.54 -4.55
N ASP A 78 -9.54 -9.58 -4.70
CA ASP A 78 -9.26 -8.32 -5.40
C ASP A 78 -9.11 -7.17 -4.41
N TYR A 79 -8.08 -6.37 -4.65
CA TYR A 79 -7.73 -5.23 -3.82
C TYR A 79 -7.66 -3.97 -4.68
N LYS A 80 -8.02 -2.83 -4.09
CA LYS A 80 -7.90 -1.51 -4.69
C LYS A 80 -6.92 -0.69 -3.86
N MET A 81 -5.91 -0.15 -4.52
CA MET A 81 -5.07 0.86 -3.90
C MET A 81 -5.84 2.18 -3.86
N VAL A 82 -6.00 2.72 -2.66
CA VAL A 82 -6.73 3.96 -2.42
C VAL A 82 -5.80 5.15 -2.61
N THR A 83 -4.69 5.16 -1.87
CA THR A 83 -3.68 6.22 -1.88
C THR A 83 -2.34 5.69 -1.40
N VAL A 84 -1.28 6.43 -1.74
CA VAL A 84 0.08 6.27 -1.21
C VAL A 84 0.57 7.65 -0.81
N MET A 85 1.21 7.74 0.35
CA MET A 85 1.65 8.99 0.93
C MET A 85 2.91 8.78 1.78
N PRO A 86 3.73 9.82 1.98
CA PRO A 86 4.74 9.78 3.01
C PRO A 86 4.09 9.71 4.40
N PRO A 87 4.69 9.01 5.38
CA PRO A 87 4.29 9.09 6.77
C PRO A 87 4.71 10.44 7.35
N ILE A 88 3.74 11.26 7.73
CA ILE A 88 3.96 12.59 8.34
C ILE A 88 3.37 12.70 9.76
N ASP A 89 2.63 11.68 10.19
CA ASP A 89 1.97 11.63 11.49
C ASP A 89 2.81 10.83 12.48
N HIS A 90 3.63 11.52 13.26
CA HIS A 90 4.55 10.94 14.25
C HIS A 90 3.85 10.18 15.39
N ASN A 91 2.55 10.36 15.58
CA ASN A 91 1.79 9.60 16.58
C ASN A 91 1.34 8.24 16.02
N ARG A 92 1.26 8.13 14.70
CA ARG A 92 0.66 7.00 13.99
C ARG A 92 1.69 6.10 13.33
N PHE A 93 2.83 6.66 12.92
CA PHE A 93 3.89 5.93 12.24
C PHE A 93 5.20 6.02 13.02
N GLN A 94 5.92 4.90 13.10
CA GLN A 94 7.20 4.83 13.80
C GLN A 94 8.32 5.55 13.03
N GLU A 95 8.22 5.58 11.71
CA GLU A 95 9.16 6.23 10.82
C GLU A 95 8.39 7.27 10.00
N CYS A 96 8.81 8.53 10.08
CA CYS A 96 8.23 9.67 9.36
C CYS A 96 9.33 10.41 8.59
N VAL A 97 8.92 11.12 7.54
CA VAL A 97 9.77 12.08 6.81
C VAL A 97 9.62 13.50 7.35
#